data_AF-X0VC79-F1
#
_entry.id   AF-X0VC79-F1
#
_cell.length_a   1.000
_cell.length_b   1.000
_cell.length_c   1.000
_cell.angle_alpha   90.00
_cell.angle_beta   90.00
_cell.angle_gamma   90.00
#
_symmetry.space_group_name_H-M   'P 1'
#
loop_
_entity.id
_entity.type
_entity.pdbx_description
1 polymer ?
#
loop_
_entity_poly.entity_id
_entity_poly.type
_entity_poly.pdbx_seq_one_letter_code
_entity_poly.pdbx_strand_id
1 'polypeptide(L)'
;MELSWLMKLRIAAAAAVGILLLGFLAWPLVAPSEPLGVVTVAAVSLFDAVTLVVLACLAGFIAYFLSWPYGRQIAVLAVPSG
;
A
#
# COMPACT_ATOMS: atom_id res chain seq x y z
N MET A 1 13.23 -4.79 -18.88
CA MET A 1 12.89 -3.36 -18.74
C MET A 1 14.18 -2.60 -18.54
N GLU A 2 14.50 -1.66 -19.41
CA GLU A 2 15.65 -0.78 -19.18
C GLU A 2 15.34 0.14 -17.99
N LEU A 3 16.26 0.24 -17.04
CA LEU A 3 16.08 0.99 -15.80
C LEU A 3 16.36 2.49 -16.02
N SER A 4 15.61 3.07 -16.97
CA SER A 4 15.70 4.50 -17.29
C SER A 4 15.28 5.36 -16.10
N TRP A 5 15.67 6.63 -16.12
CA TRP A 5 15.33 7.56 -15.04
C TRP A 5 13.81 7.67 -14.80
N LEU A 6 13.05 7.70 -15.90
CA LEU A 6 11.60 7.74 -15.87
C LEU A 6 11.00 6.46 -15.26
N MET A 7 11.64 5.30 -15.46
CA MET A 7 11.22 4.04 -14.86
C MET A 7 11.43 4.04 -13.34
N LYS A 8 12.57 4.56 -12.87
CA LYS A 8 12.84 4.71 -11.43
C LYS A 8 11.81 5.60 -10.75
N LEU A 9 11.44 6.71 -11.39
CA LEU A 9 10.42 7.62 -10.87
C LEU A 9 9.07 6.91 -10.70
N ARG A 10 8.64 6.11 -11.68
CA ARG A 10 7.39 5.34 -11.61
C ARG A 10 7.38 4.33 -10.47
N ILE A 11 8.49 3.61 -10.30
CA ILE A 11 8.66 2.64 -9.20
C ILE A 11 8.60 3.36 -7.85
N ALA A 12 9.34 4.46 -7.70
CA ALA A 12 9.35 5.24 -6.47
C ALA A 12 7.96 5.79 -6.15
N ALA A 13 7.23 6.29 -7.16
CA ALA A 13 5.90 6.83 -6.96
C ALA A 13 4.88 5.74 -6.59
N ALA A 14 4.94 4.55 -7.21
CA ALA A 14 4.10 3.42 -6.83
C ALA A 14 4.37 2.98 -5.37
N ALA A 15 5.63 2.87 -4.96
CA ALA A 15 5.99 2.53 -3.58
C ALA A 15 5.50 3.61 -2.60
N ALA A 16 5.65 4.89 -2.94
CA ALA A 16 5.21 6.01 -2.11
C ALA A 16 3.69 5.99 -1.86
N VAL A 17 2.89 5.63 -2.87
CA VAL A 17 1.42 5.48 -2.73
C VAL A 17 1.09 4.42 -1.69
N GLY A 18 1.76 3.27 -1.73
CA GLY A 18 1.57 2.20 -0.74
C GLY A 18 1.96 2.62 0.67
N ILE A 19 3.12 3.26 0.81
CA ILE A 19 3.61 3.79 2.10
C ILE A 19 2.63 4.80 2.68
N LEU A 20 2.09 5.71 1.86
CA LEU A 20 1.17 6.73 2.34
C LEU A 20 -0.20 6.16 2.73
N LEU A 21 -0.80 5.34 1.86
CA LEU A 21 -2.16 4.84 2.10
C LEU A 21 -2.21 3.71 3.13
N LEU A 22 -1.25 2.79 3.08
CA LEU A 22 -1.23 1.61 3.97
C LEU A 22 -0.28 1.81 5.15
N GLY A 23 0.87 2.43 4.94
CA GLY A 23 1.85 2.65 6.01
C GLY A 23 1.49 3.79 6.96
N PHE A 24 0.91 4.88 6.45
CA PHE A 24 0.59 6.06 7.26
C PHE A 24 -0.90 6.16 7.57
N LEU A 25 -1.76 6.13 6.55
CA LEU A 25 -3.20 6.35 6.74
C LEU A 25 -3.90 5.16 7.41
N ALA A 26 -3.48 3.93 7.09
CA ALA A 26 -4.08 2.74 7.68
C ALA A 26 -3.50 2.34 9.05
N TRP A 27 -2.31 2.83 9.41
CA TRP A 27 -1.67 2.53 10.70
C TRP A 27 -2.59 2.72 11.93
N PRO A 28 -3.32 3.85 12.10
CA PRO A 28 -4.17 4.03 13.28
C PRO A 28 -5.31 2.99 13.39
N LEU A 29 -5.67 2.29 12.30
CA LEU A 29 -6.71 1.26 12.31
C LEU A 29 -6.22 -0.06 12.92
N VAL A 30 -4.91 -0.31 12.90
CA VAL A 30 -4.29 -1.57 13.34
C VAL A 30 -3.22 -1.38 14.41
N ALA A 31 -2.99 -0.13 14.82
CA ALA A 31 -2.01 0.22 15.83
C ALA A 31 -2.37 -0.46 17.16
N PRO A 32 -1.44 -1.22 17.76
CA PRO A 32 -1.65 -1.80 19.07
C PRO A 32 -1.74 -0.69 20.13
N SER A 33 -2.49 -0.94 21.21
CA SER A 33 -2.63 0.00 22.33
C SER A 33 -1.31 0.27 23.06
N GLU A 34 -0.41 -0.71 23.04
CA GLU A 34 0.94 -0.60 23.58
C GLU A 34 1.93 -0.21 22.46
N PRO A 35 2.85 0.75 22.68
CA PRO A 35 3.75 1.25 21.63
C PRO A 35 4.62 0.18 20.95
N LEU A 36 4.96 -0.90 21.67
CA LEU A 36 5.72 -2.05 21.15
C LEU A 36 4.88 -3.35 21.15
N GLY A 37 3.55 -3.20 21.17
CA GLY A 37 2.62 -4.32 21.12
C GLY A 37 2.67 -5.05 19.78
N VAL A 38 2.18 -6.29 19.78
CA VAL A 38 2.05 -7.11 18.56
C VAL A 38 0.80 -6.68 17.80
N VAL A 39 0.93 -6.44 16.49
CA VAL A 39 -0.24 -6.27 15.62
C VAL A 39 -0.94 -7.63 15.49
N THR A 40 -2.20 -7.71 15.94
CA THR A 40 -2.97 -8.96 15.93
C THR A 40 -4.30 -8.76 15.22
N VAL A 41 -4.71 -9.78 14.45
CA VAL A 41 -6.00 -9.77 13.75
C VAL A 41 -7.19 -9.73 14.72
N ALA A 42 -7.03 -10.28 15.92
CA ALA A 42 -8.07 -10.33 16.94
C ALA A 42 -8.49 -8.94 17.47
N ALA A 43 -7.61 -7.94 17.35
CA ALA A 43 -7.88 -6.56 17.76
C ALA A 43 -8.51 -5.71 16.65
N VAL A 44 -8.61 -6.23 15.43
CA VAL A 44 -9.12 -5.50 14.27
C VAL A 44 -10.62 -5.74 14.13
N SER A 45 -11.41 -4.67 14.13
CA SER A 45 -12.85 -4.78 13.90
C SER A 45 -13.15 -5.16 12.45
N LEU A 46 -14.35 -5.69 12.18
CA LEU A 46 -14.78 -6.00 10.81
C LEU A 46 -14.78 -4.74 9.93
N PHE A 47 -15.14 -3.59 10.50
CA PHE A 47 -15.16 -2.32 9.77
C PHE A 47 -13.75 -1.86 9.38
N ASP A 48 -12.79 -2.02 10.30
CA ASP A 48 -11.38 -1.70 10.02
C ASP A 48 -10.83 -2.64 8.95
N ALA A 49 -11.12 -3.94 9.03
CA ALA A 49 -10.72 -4.93 8.03
C ALA A 49 -11.26 -4.57 6.63
N VAL A 50 -12.53 -4.19 6.51
CA VAL A 50 -13.10 -3.74 5.24
C VAL A 50 -12.42 -2.46 4.74
N THR A 51 -12.16 -1.52 5.64
CA THR A 51 -11.47 -0.27 5.30
C THR A 51 -10.06 -0.52 4.77
N LEU A 52 -9.32 -1.47 5.36
CA LEU A 52 -8.00 -1.89 4.88
C LEU A 52 -8.04 -2.49 3.47
N VAL A 53 -9.04 -3.34 3.18
CA VAL A 53 -9.22 -3.92 1.85
C VAL A 53 -9.48 -2.83 0.81
N VAL A 54 -10.36 -1.87 1.13
CA VAL A 54 -10.65 -0.74 0.24
C VAL A 54 -9.39 0.10 0.00
N LEU A 55 -8.64 0.42 1.05
CA LEU A 55 -7.38 1.18 0.94
C LEU A 55 -6.34 0.43 0.09
N ALA A 56 -6.22 -0.88 0.24
CA ALA A 56 -5.32 -1.71 -0.56
C ALA A 56 -5.71 -1.71 -2.04
N CYS A 57 -7.01 -1.85 -2.35
CA CYS A 57 -7.51 -1.74 -3.72
C CYS A 57 -7.23 -0.36 -4.32
N LEU A 58 -7.46 0.72 -3.57
CA LEU A 58 -7.19 2.09 -4.02
C LEU A 58 -5.70 2.33 -4.25
N ALA A 59 -4.82 1.82 -3.37
CA ALA A 59 -3.38 1.93 -3.54
C ALA A 59 -2.90 1.25 -4.83
N GLY A 60 -3.36 0.01 -5.08
CA GLY A 60 -3.07 -0.70 -6.32
C GLY A 60 -3.62 0.00 -7.56
N PHE A 61 -4.84 0.52 -7.50
CA PHE A 61 -5.47 1.26 -8.59
C PHE A 61 -4.69 2.54 -8.93
N ILE A 62 -4.36 3.36 -7.93
CA ILE A 62 -3.59 4.59 -8.11
C ILE A 62 -2.20 4.28 -8.67
N ALA A 63 -1.51 3.28 -8.10
CA ALA A 63 -0.18 2.88 -8.54
C ALA A 63 -0.17 2.34 -9.98
N TYR A 64 -1.23 1.65 -10.41
CA TYR A 64 -1.38 1.19 -11.80
C TYR A 64 -1.36 2.35 -12.79
N PHE A 65 -2.11 3.42 -12.51
CA PHE A 65 -2.13 4.58 -13.40
C PHE A 65 -0.85 5.41 -13.32
N LEU A 66 -0.25 5.56 -12.14
CA LEU A 66 1.03 6.29 -12.00
C LEU A 66 2.18 5.62 -12.76
N SER A 67 2.14 4.30 -12.92
CA SER A 67 3.21 3.54 -13.55
C SER A 67 2.91 3.13 -15.00
N TRP A 68 1.87 3.70 -15.62
CA TRP A 68 1.50 3.45 -17.02
C TRP A 68 2.68 3.67 -18.00
N PRO A 69 2.92 2.78 -18.99
CA PRO A 69 2.13 1.61 -19.38
C PRO A 69 2.46 0.33 -18.59
N TYR A 70 3.42 0.40 -17.67
CA TYR A 70 3.91 -0.73 -16.89
C TYR A 70 3.13 -0.95 -15.58
N GLY A 71 1.93 -0.38 -15.49
CA GLY A 71 1.01 -0.46 -14.34
C GLY A 71 0.89 -1.87 -13.79
N ARG A 72 0.72 -2.84 -14.70
CA ARG A 72 0.53 -4.25 -14.33
C ARG A 72 1.76 -4.90 -13.68
N GLN A 73 2.97 -4.39 -13.93
CA GLN A 73 4.19 -4.92 -13.34
C GLN A 73 4.62 -4.17 -12.08
N ILE A 74 4.33 -2.86 -12.01
CA ILE A 74 4.85 -1.97 -10.96
C ILE A 74 3.83 -1.75 -9.84
N ALA A 75 2.52 -1.78 -10.12
CA ALA A 75 1.48 -1.48 -9.13
C ALA A 75 1.50 -2.45 -7.93
N VAL A 76 2.00 -3.67 -8.12
CA VAL A 76 2.17 -4.65 -7.04
C VAL A 76 3.09 -4.14 -5.92
N LEU A 77 3.98 -3.18 -6.21
CA LEU A 77 4.87 -2.58 -5.21
C LEU A 77 4.14 -1.67 -4.22
N ALA A 78 2.90 -1.26 -4.53
CA ALA A 78 2.11 -0.37 -3.68
C ALA A 78 1.28 -1.12 -2.62
N VAL A 79 1.16 -2.45 -2.72
CA VAL A 79 0.34 -3.26 -1.83
C VAL A 79 1.18 -4.44 -1.34
N PRO A 80 1.14 -4.80 -0.04
CA PRO A 80 1.84 -5.98 0.45
C PRO A 80 1.35 -7.23 -0.28
N SER A 81 2.27 -8.04 -0.79
CA SER A 81 2.00 -9.35 -1.38
C SER A 81 2.27 -10.41 -0.32
N GLY A 82 1.22 -11.08 0.13
CA GLY A 82 1.24 -12.10 1.17
C GLY A 82 0.02 -12.99 1.07
#